data_AF-A0A7V1U8B7-F1
#
_entry.id   AF-A0A7V1U8B7-F1
#
_cell.length_a   1.000
_cell.length_b   1.000
_cell.length_c   1.000
_cell.angle_alpha   90.00
_cell.angle_beta   90.00
_cell.angle_gamma   90.00
#
_symmetry.space_group_name_H-M   'P 1'
#
loop_
_entity.id
_entity.type
_entity.pdbx_description
1 polymer ?
#
loop_
_entity_poly.entity_id
_entity_poly.type
_entity_poly.pdbx_seq_one_letter_code
_entity_poly.pdbx_strand_id
1 'polypeptide(L)'
;MSKGGVEAIADAVLERWLTADFRARLPSEAARLRAMLCATPAEGYAAAAAAVRDTDLCAEVHKITVPTLLIAGSADPATPPARLEELRARIPRAELVVLEAAHIVNVEAAEAFDRALLAFLDEQERSTAGVPAELYARGLEIRRAVLGDAWVDRALARTTELDRAFQEMLTTWCWGAVWGRPGLPRRTRSLLNLAMLAALGHHEELKLHIRGALRNGVSEAEIGEVFLQVAVYAGVPAANTAFRIAKETLREVAAEAAGAGAEPPR
;
A
#
# COMPACT_ATOMS: atom_id res chain seq x y z
N MET A 1 -0.96 -36.82 -37.04
CA MET A 1 -1.43 -37.08 -35.65
C MET A 1 -2.14 -38.42 -35.65
N SER A 2 -1.83 -39.31 -34.69
CA SER A 2 -2.35 -40.67 -34.61
C SER A 2 -3.85 -40.70 -34.29
N LYS A 3 -4.51 -41.84 -34.55
CA LYS A 3 -5.97 -42.09 -34.50
C LYS A 3 -6.67 -41.93 -33.11
N GLY A 4 -6.13 -41.17 -32.16
CA GLY A 4 -6.69 -41.08 -30.79
C GLY A 4 -6.62 -39.72 -30.09
N GLY A 5 -6.24 -38.63 -30.77
CA GLY A 5 -6.26 -37.27 -30.19
C GLY A 5 -5.47 -37.14 -28.87
N VAL A 6 -5.94 -36.27 -27.97
CA VAL A 6 -5.35 -36.09 -26.63
C VAL A 6 -5.61 -37.30 -25.72
N GLU A 7 -6.72 -38.02 -25.95
CA GLU A 7 -7.07 -39.21 -25.16
C GLU A 7 -5.98 -40.29 -25.20
N ALA A 8 -5.30 -40.45 -26.34
CA ALA A 8 -4.19 -41.40 -26.50
C ALA A 8 -2.98 -41.14 -25.57
N ILE A 9 -2.84 -39.94 -25.01
CA ILE A 9 -1.76 -39.57 -24.10
C ILE A 9 -2.25 -39.21 -22.69
N ALA A 10 -3.57 -39.25 -22.45
CA ALA A 10 -4.18 -38.68 -21.25
C ALA A 10 -3.69 -39.35 -19.96
N ASP A 11 -3.55 -40.67 -19.96
CA ASP A 11 -3.11 -41.41 -18.77
C ASP A 11 -1.65 -41.11 -18.42
N ALA A 12 -0.76 -41.06 -19.42
CA ALA A 12 0.65 -40.70 -19.22
C ALA A 12 0.84 -39.23 -18.82
N VAL A 13 -0.05 -38.32 -19.23
CA VAL A 13 -0.07 -36.93 -18.74
C VAL A 13 -0.53 -36.90 -17.28
N LEU A 14 -1.62 -37.61 -16.95
CA LEU A 14 -2.18 -37.66 -15.61
C LEU A 14 -1.19 -38.25 -14.59
N GLU A 15 -0.36 -39.21 -15.04
CA GLU A 15 0.73 -39.79 -14.24
C GLU A 15 1.79 -38.77 -13.82
N ARG A 16 2.03 -37.75 -14.64
CA ARG A 16 2.94 -36.64 -14.34
C ARG A 16 2.27 -35.52 -13.55
N TRP A 17 0.95 -35.37 -13.71
CA TRP A 17 0.17 -34.31 -13.06
C TRP A 17 -0.06 -34.53 -11.57
N LEU A 18 -0.27 -35.77 -11.16
CA LEU A 18 -0.66 -36.14 -9.80
C LEU A 18 0.25 -37.26 -9.30
N THR A 19 0.46 -37.38 -7.99
CA THR A 19 1.11 -38.58 -7.46
C THR A 19 0.20 -39.81 -7.57
N ALA A 20 0.80 -41.00 -7.49
CA ALA A 20 0.04 -42.25 -7.45
C ALA A 20 -0.88 -42.33 -6.21
N ASP A 21 -0.42 -41.82 -5.06
CA ASP A 21 -1.22 -41.76 -3.83
C ASP A 21 -2.47 -40.90 -4.02
N PHE A 22 -2.32 -39.67 -4.53
CA PHE A 22 -3.47 -38.78 -4.74
C PHE A 22 -4.50 -39.38 -5.69
N ARG A 23 -4.05 -40.00 -6.81
CA ARG A 23 -4.97 -40.69 -7.73
C ARG A 23 -5.73 -41.84 -7.06
N ALA A 24 -5.10 -42.55 -6.13
CA ALA A 24 -5.73 -43.64 -5.40
C ALA A 24 -6.72 -43.13 -4.33
N ARG A 25 -6.38 -42.05 -3.61
CA ARG A 25 -7.23 -41.47 -2.55
C ARG A 25 -8.41 -40.68 -3.10
N LEU A 26 -8.24 -39.97 -4.22
CA LEU A 26 -9.25 -39.09 -4.82
C LEU A 26 -9.48 -39.43 -6.31
N PRO A 27 -9.98 -40.64 -6.62
CA PRO A 27 -10.13 -41.11 -7.99
C PRO A 27 -11.13 -40.29 -8.82
N SER A 28 -12.15 -39.69 -8.18
CA SER A 28 -13.10 -38.80 -8.86
C SER A 28 -12.44 -37.52 -9.35
N GLU A 29 -11.53 -36.92 -8.59
CA GLU A 29 -10.79 -35.73 -8.99
C GLU A 29 -9.79 -36.04 -10.11
N ALA A 30 -9.09 -37.17 -10.01
CA ALA A 30 -8.22 -37.65 -11.08
C ALA A 30 -9.01 -37.89 -12.39
N ALA A 31 -10.19 -38.51 -12.29
CA ALA A 31 -11.07 -38.71 -13.44
C ALA A 31 -11.60 -37.39 -14.02
N ARG A 32 -11.93 -36.41 -13.18
CA ARG A 32 -12.35 -35.07 -13.61
C ARG A 32 -11.25 -34.37 -14.40
N LEU A 33 -10.00 -34.39 -13.91
CA LEU A 33 -8.85 -33.82 -14.61
C LEU A 33 -8.54 -34.54 -15.92
N ARG A 34 -8.65 -35.88 -15.94
CA ARG A 34 -8.52 -36.67 -17.18
C ARG A 34 -9.58 -36.29 -18.20
N ALA A 35 -10.84 -36.17 -17.79
CA ALA A 35 -11.94 -35.80 -18.68
C ALA A 35 -11.75 -34.39 -19.26
N MET A 36 -11.31 -33.44 -18.42
CA MET A 36 -10.93 -32.08 -18.86
C MET A 36 -9.81 -32.13 -19.91
N LEU A 37 -8.78 -32.94 -19.69
CA LEU A 37 -7.69 -33.13 -20.65
C LEU A 37 -8.18 -33.72 -21.97
N CYS A 38 -8.97 -34.81 -21.94
CA CYS A 38 -9.53 -35.44 -23.13
C CYS A 38 -10.47 -34.53 -23.93
N ALA A 39 -11.13 -33.56 -23.27
CA ALA A 39 -11.97 -32.57 -23.93
C ALA A 39 -11.17 -31.48 -24.68
N THR A 40 -9.84 -31.43 -24.51
CA THR A 40 -9.00 -30.45 -25.21
C THR A 40 -8.85 -30.80 -26.69
N PRO A 41 -9.12 -29.87 -27.62
CA PRO A 41 -8.90 -30.12 -29.06
C PRO A 41 -7.44 -30.45 -29.35
N ALA A 42 -7.20 -31.52 -30.12
CA ALA A 42 -5.84 -32.02 -30.38
C ALA A 42 -4.94 -30.97 -31.06
N GLU A 43 -5.48 -30.20 -31.99
CA GLU A 43 -4.75 -29.11 -32.66
C GLU A 43 -4.32 -28.02 -31.67
N GLY A 44 -5.23 -27.63 -30.76
CA GLY A 44 -4.95 -26.66 -29.71
C GLY A 44 -3.88 -27.16 -28.72
N TYR A 45 -4.00 -28.42 -28.30
CA TYR A 45 -2.98 -29.06 -27.44
C TYR A 45 -1.60 -29.07 -28.10
N ALA A 46 -1.52 -29.48 -29.38
CA ALA A 46 -0.26 -29.53 -30.11
C ALA A 46 0.33 -28.13 -30.35
N ALA A 47 -0.50 -27.13 -30.63
CA ALA A 47 -0.06 -25.74 -30.78
C ALA A 47 0.51 -25.18 -29.46
N ALA A 48 -0.16 -25.42 -28.33
CA ALA A 48 0.34 -25.02 -27.02
C ALA A 48 1.65 -25.75 -26.66
N ALA A 49 1.75 -27.05 -26.95
CA ALA A 49 2.98 -27.82 -26.75
C ALA A 49 4.15 -27.29 -27.61
N ALA A 50 3.88 -26.90 -28.86
CA ALA A 50 4.88 -26.27 -29.71
C ALA A 50 5.32 -24.90 -29.15
N ALA A 51 4.38 -24.08 -28.68
CA ALA A 51 4.69 -22.79 -28.06
C ALA A 51 5.58 -22.94 -26.82
N VAL A 52 5.28 -23.90 -25.93
CA VAL A 52 6.12 -24.18 -24.74
C VAL A 52 7.50 -24.70 -25.16
N ARG A 53 7.59 -25.59 -26.17
CA ARG A 53 8.86 -26.11 -26.67
C ARG A 53 9.76 -25.01 -27.24
N ASP A 54 9.17 -24.08 -27.99
CA ASP A 54 9.92 -23.08 -28.76
C ASP A 54 10.21 -21.80 -27.96
N THR A 55 9.66 -21.68 -26.74
CA THR A 55 9.83 -20.49 -25.88
C THR A 55 10.86 -20.76 -24.79
N ASP A 56 12.03 -20.14 -24.89
CA ASP A 56 13.03 -20.10 -23.81
C ASP A 56 13.15 -18.68 -23.24
N LEU A 57 12.66 -18.49 -22.02
CA LEU A 57 12.77 -17.23 -21.28
C LEU A 57 13.83 -17.27 -20.19
N CYS A 58 14.61 -18.34 -20.09
CA CYS A 58 15.58 -18.52 -18.99
C CYS A 58 16.56 -17.36 -18.93
N ALA A 59 17.06 -16.88 -20.08
CA ALA A 59 17.97 -15.74 -20.16
C ALA A 59 17.34 -14.44 -19.64
N GLU A 60 16.01 -14.30 -19.65
CA GLU A 60 15.29 -13.06 -19.39
C GLU A 60 14.72 -12.95 -17.98
N VAL A 61 14.69 -14.04 -17.20
CA VAL A 61 14.04 -14.04 -15.88
C VAL A 61 14.62 -13.03 -14.89
N HIS A 62 15.89 -12.63 -15.08
CA HIS A 62 16.52 -11.57 -14.29
C HIS A 62 15.87 -10.18 -14.46
N LYS A 63 15.08 -10.00 -15.53
CA LYS A 63 14.31 -8.77 -15.78
C LYS A 63 13.05 -8.67 -14.89
N ILE A 64 12.67 -9.74 -14.20
CA ILE A 64 11.55 -9.73 -13.25
C ILE A 64 12.00 -9.00 -11.98
N THR A 65 11.52 -7.76 -11.79
CA THR A 65 11.89 -6.91 -10.65
C THR A 65 10.84 -6.87 -9.55
N VAL A 66 9.65 -7.42 -9.80
CA VAL A 66 8.57 -7.52 -8.81
C VAL A 66 8.81 -8.71 -7.87
N PRO A 67 8.31 -8.65 -6.62
CA PRO A 67 8.22 -9.82 -5.75
C PRO A 67 7.64 -11.01 -6.50
N THR A 68 8.25 -12.18 -6.36
CA THR A 68 7.85 -13.37 -7.11
C THR A 68 7.80 -14.58 -6.18
N LEU A 69 6.67 -15.27 -6.15
CA LEU A 69 6.54 -16.56 -5.49
C LEU A 69 6.65 -17.68 -6.53
N LEU A 70 7.58 -18.60 -6.31
CA LEU A 70 7.70 -19.85 -7.04
C LEU A 70 7.14 -20.98 -6.16
N ILE A 71 6.30 -21.85 -6.71
CA ILE A 71 5.74 -23.01 -6.01
C ILE A 71 6.04 -24.26 -6.82
N ALA A 72 6.71 -25.24 -6.21
CA ALA A 72 7.05 -26.52 -6.83
C ALA A 72 6.37 -27.69 -6.11
N GLY A 73 6.06 -28.75 -6.85
CA GLY A 73 5.76 -30.06 -6.26
C GLY A 73 7.05 -30.85 -6.02
N SER A 74 7.22 -31.43 -4.83
CA SER A 74 8.38 -32.24 -4.46
C SER A 74 8.58 -33.44 -5.40
N ALA A 75 7.49 -33.96 -5.96
CA ALA A 75 7.46 -35.11 -6.86
C ALA A 75 7.19 -34.72 -8.33
N ASP A 76 7.29 -33.44 -8.70
CA ASP A 76 7.01 -32.97 -10.06
C ASP A 76 8.09 -33.42 -11.06
N PRO A 77 7.77 -34.30 -12.03
CA PRO A 77 8.74 -34.74 -13.04
C PRO A 77 8.81 -33.80 -14.25
N ALA A 78 7.83 -32.92 -14.45
CA ALA A 78 7.74 -32.02 -15.59
C ALA A 78 8.52 -30.72 -15.34
N THR A 79 8.39 -30.15 -14.13
CA THR A 79 9.14 -28.98 -13.68
C THR A 79 9.76 -29.22 -12.30
N PRO A 80 10.86 -30.00 -12.21
CA PRO A 80 11.43 -30.41 -10.93
C PRO A 80 11.82 -29.23 -10.03
N PRO A 81 11.76 -29.37 -8.68
CA PRO A 81 12.14 -28.31 -7.75
C PRO A 81 13.51 -27.67 -8.02
N ALA A 82 14.49 -28.47 -8.46
CA ALA A 82 15.82 -27.97 -8.83
C ALA A 82 15.77 -26.90 -9.94
N ARG A 83 14.84 -27.00 -10.90
CA ARG A 83 14.66 -25.99 -11.95
C ARG A 83 14.07 -24.70 -11.40
N LEU A 84 13.15 -24.78 -10.45
CA LEU A 84 12.61 -23.59 -9.80
C LEU A 84 13.64 -22.94 -8.86
N GLU A 85 14.55 -23.73 -8.29
CA GLU A 85 15.68 -23.21 -7.53
C GLU A 85 16.68 -22.45 -8.42
N GLU A 86 16.95 -22.96 -9.64
CA GLU A 86 17.72 -22.24 -10.67
C GLU A 86 17.05 -20.91 -11.04
N LEU A 87 15.72 -20.87 -11.15
CA LEU A 87 14.97 -19.63 -11.39
C LEU A 87 15.05 -18.68 -10.21
N ARG A 88 14.86 -19.18 -8.99
CA ARG A 88 14.97 -18.40 -7.74
C ARG A 88 16.32 -17.69 -7.64
N ALA A 89 17.40 -18.38 -7.97
CA ALA A 89 18.75 -17.80 -7.95
C ALA A 89 18.95 -16.64 -8.95
N ARG A 90 18.09 -16.52 -9.97
CA ARG A 90 18.20 -15.52 -11.04
C ARG A 90 17.16 -14.42 -10.95
N ILE A 91 16.11 -14.58 -10.16
CA ILE A 91 15.08 -13.58 -9.93
C ILE A 91 15.39 -12.89 -8.59
N PRO A 92 15.73 -11.59 -8.57
CA PRO A 92 16.26 -10.91 -7.38
C PRO A 92 15.38 -10.97 -6.13
N ARG A 93 14.06 -11.06 -6.30
CA ARG A 93 13.05 -11.05 -5.22
C ARG A 93 12.16 -12.29 -5.26
N ALA A 94 12.75 -13.43 -5.60
CA ALA A 94 12.03 -14.70 -5.63
C ALA A 94 12.13 -15.48 -4.32
N GLU A 95 10.98 -15.99 -3.90
CA GLU A 95 10.85 -16.98 -2.84
C GLU A 95 10.39 -18.31 -3.46
N LEU A 96 10.87 -19.44 -2.94
CA LEU A 96 10.46 -20.77 -3.40
C LEU A 96 9.82 -21.54 -2.25
N VAL A 97 8.64 -22.09 -2.53
CA VAL A 97 7.96 -23.05 -1.66
C VAL A 97 7.86 -24.38 -2.39
N VAL A 98 8.34 -25.46 -1.75
CA VAL A 98 8.20 -26.82 -2.25
C VAL A 98 7.15 -27.55 -1.42
N LEU A 99 6.13 -28.09 -2.08
CA LEU A 99 4.99 -28.75 -1.46
C LEU A 99 4.96 -30.24 -1.82
N GLU A 100 4.42 -31.08 -0.94
CA GLU A 100 4.25 -32.51 -1.20
C GLU A 100 3.14 -32.77 -2.23
N ALA A 101 3.52 -32.73 -3.52
CA ALA A 101 2.65 -32.88 -4.67
C ALA A 101 3.48 -33.20 -5.94
N ALA A 102 2.82 -33.62 -7.01
CA ALA A 102 3.39 -33.65 -8.36
C ALA A 102 3.19 -32.29 -9.07
N HIS A 103 2.88 -32.29 -10.37
CA HIS A 103 2.87 -31.06 -11.16
C HIS A 103 1.66 -30.13 -10.90
N ILE A 104 0.47 -30.66 -10.62
CA ILE A 104 -0.75 -29.86 -10.39
C ILE A 104 -0.92 -29.57 -8.89
N VAL A 105 0.04 -28.84 -8.34
CA VAL A 105 0.20 -28.56 -6.90
C VAL A 105 -1.04 -27.93 -6.28
N ASN A 106 -1.71 -27.03 -7.01
CA ASN A 106 -2.90 -26.32 -6.53
C ASN A 106 -4.13 -27.22 -6.36
N VAL A 107 -4.14 -28.42 -6.95
CA VAL A 107 -5.20 -29.43 -6.74
C VAL A 107 -4.74 -30.45 -5.71
N GLU A 108 -3.52 -30.96 -5.87
CA GLU A 108 -3.02 -32.06 -5.03
C GLU A 108 -2.73 -31.64 -3.58
N ALA A 109 -2.20 -30.42 -3.41
CA ALA A 109 -1.86 -29.83 -2.12
C ALA A 109 -2.60 -28.49 -1.89
N ALA A 110 -3.90 -28.43 -2.24
CA ALA A 110 -4.70 -27.21 -2.29
C ALA A 110 -4.56 -26.31 -1.03
N GLU A 111 -4.72 -26.86 0.17
CA GLU A 111 -4.62 -26.06 1.41
C GLU A 111 -3.22 -25.46 1.63
N ALA A 112 -2.17 -26.19 1.27
CA ALA A 112 -0.80 -25.72 1.42
C ALA A 112 -0.45 -24.70 0.33
N PHE A 113 -0.94 -24.91 -0.89
CA PHE A 113 -0.84 -23.98 -2.00
C PHE A 113 -1.52 -22.65 -1.67
N ASP A 114 -2.78 -22.70 -1.23
CA ASP A 114 -3.57 -21.51 -0.89
C ASP A 114 -2.91 -20.73 0.25
N ARG A 115 -2.42 -21.43 1.28
CA ARG A 115 -1.70 -20.79 2.39
C ARG A 115 -0.44 -20.07 1.92
N ALA A 116 0.37 -20.70 1.08
CA ALA A 116 1.60 -20.11 0.56
C ALA A 116 1.30 -18.89 -0.34
N LEU A 117 0.31 -19.02 -1.24
CA LEU A 117 -0.10 -17.96 -2.15
C LEU A 117 -0.67 -16.75 -1.39
N LEU A 118 -1.62 -16.98 -0.48
CA LEU A 118 -2.27 -15.91 0.26
C LEU A 118 -1.29 -15.20 1.20
N ALA A 119 -0.41 -15.95 1.91
CA ALA A 119 0.59 -15.32 2.77
C ALA A 119 1.56 -14.43 1.99
N PHE A 120 1.96 -14.86 0.79
CA PHE A 120 2.79 -14.05 -0.10
C PHE A 120 2.07 -12.79 -0.56
N LEU A 121 0.80 -12.91 -1.00
CA LEU A 121 0.00 -11.76 -1.46
C LEU A 121 -0.27 -10.76 -0.33
N ASP A 122 -0.63 -11.23 0.87
CA ASP A 122 -0.81 -10.38 2.05
C ASP A 122 0.48 -9.62 2.39
N GLU A 123 1.64 -10.28 2.29
CA GLU A 123 2.93 -9.61 2.49
C GLU A 123 3.21 -8.58 1.41
N GLN A 124 2.82 -8.83 0.15
CA GLN A 124 2.96 -7.84 -0.91
C GLN A 124 2.00 -6.66 -0.73
N GLU A 125 0.80 -6.87 -0.20
CA GLU A 125 -0.10 -5.77 0.17
C GLU A 125 0.49 -4.94 1.31
N ARG A 126 1.05 -5.58 2.34
CA ARG A 126 1.80 -4.88 3.41
C ARG A 126 3.05 -4.17 2.89
N SER A 127 3.77 -4.72 1.92
CA SER A 127 5.02 -4.16 1.37
C SER A 127 4.77 -3.08 0.31
N THR A 128 3.69 -3.15 -0.47
CA THR A 128 3.19 -2.06 -1.33
C THR A 128 2.51 -0.96 -0.52
N ALA A 129 2.16 -1.25 0.74
CA ALA A 129 2.08 -0.26 1.82
C ALA A 129 3.48 0.29 2.25
N GLY A 130 4.49 0.22 1.39
CA GLY A 130 5.72 1.03 1.46
C GLY A 130 5.50 2.53 1.24
N VAL A 131 4.28 2.93 0.88
CA VAL A 131 3.85 4.34 0.82
C VAL A 131 3.62 4.92 2.24
N PRO A 132 3.05 4.19 3.22
CA PRO A 132 2.97 4.64 4.62
C PRO A 132 4.26 5.12 5.29
N ALA A 133 5.38 4.41 5.23
CA ALA A 133 6.57 4.79 6.03
C ALA A 133 7.25 6.07 5.54
N GLU A 134 7.48 6.20 4.22
CA GLU A 134 8.04 7.40 3.63
C GLU A 134 7.08 8.61 3.73
N LEU A 135 5.78 8.40 3.48
CA LEU A 135 4.79 9.45 3.68
C LEU A 135 4.60 9.81 5.14
N TYR A 136 4.74 8.86 6.06
CA TYR A 136 4.70 9.13 7.49
C TYR A 136 5.90 9.99 7.90
N ALA A 137 7.12 9.63 7.49
CA ALA A 137 8.33 10.39 7.78
C ALA A 137 8.24 11.83 7.22
N ARG A 138 7.87 11.96 5.94
CA ARG A 138 7.60 13.25 5.30
C ARG A 138 6.47 14.01 5.99
N GLY A 139 5.41 13.31 6.34
CA GLY A 139 4.24 13.86 7.02
C GLY A 139 4.60 14.42 8.38
N LEU A 140 5.46 13.72 9.13
CA LEU A 140 5.96 14.16 10.43
C LEU A 140 6.80 15.44 10.28
N GLU A 141 7.69 15.51 9.29
CA GLU A 141 8.47 16.72 8.98
C GLU A 141 7.56 17.91 8.67
N ILE A 142 6.57 17.74 7.79
CA ILE A 142 5.64 18.81 7.41
C ILE A 142 4.77 19.20 8.61
N ARG A 143 4.23 18.23 9.36
CA ARG A 143 3.40 18.45 10.54
C ARG A 143 4.16 19.27 11.58
N ARG A 144 5.44 18.99 11.79
CA ARG A 144 6.34 19.77 12.67
C ARG A 144 6.58 21.18 12.14
N ALA A 145 6.89 21.33 10.87
CA ALA A 145 7.11 22.64 10.26
C ALA A 145 5.88 23.56 10.36
N VAL A 146 4.67 22.99 10.27
CA VAL A 146 3.41 23.77 10.35
C VAL A 146 2.95 23.96 11.80
N LEU A 147 2.87 22.90 12.60
CA LEU A 147 2.27 22.95 13.94
C LEU A 147 3.28 23.29 15.06
N GLY A 148 4.57 23.10 14.79
CA GLY A 148 5.68 23.29 15.73
C GLY A 148 6.02 22.01 16.50
N ASP A 149 7.32 21.80 16.73
CA ASP A 149 7.85 20.59 17.37
C ASP A 149 7.21 20.29 18.72
N ALA A 150 7.18 21.28 19.62
CA ALA A 150 6.64 21.11 20.97
C ALA A 150 5.15 20.68 20.96
N TRP A 151 4.37 21.08 19.94
CA TRP A 151 2.99 20.63 19.81
C TRP A 151 2.95 19.17 19.33
N VAL A 152 3.74 18.82 18.31
CA VAL A 152 3.79 17.47 17.75
C VAL A 152 4.29 16.47 18.79
N ASP A 153 5.33 16.81 19.56
CA ASP A 153 5.87 15.96 20.61
C ASP A 153 4.81 15.67 21.69
N ARG A 154 4.06 16.70 22.13
CA ARG A 154 2.96 16.51 23.09
C ARG A 154 1.82 15.66 22.50
N ALA A 155 1.49 15.81 21.22
CA ALA A 155 0.46 15.02 20.57
C ALA A 155 0.86 13.54 20.48
N LEU A 156 2.10 13.26 20.08
CA LEU A 156 2.64 11.90 20.02
C LEU A 156 2.72 11.26 21.41
N ALA A 157 3.18 12.00 22.43
CA ALA A 157 3.27 11.49 23.81
C ALA A 157 1.90 11.16 24.44
N ARG A 158 0.82 11.77 23.95
CA ARG A 158 -0.56 11.50 24.40
C ARG A 158 -1.25 10.40 23.60
N THR A 159 -0.61 9.90 22.55
CA THR A 159 -1.19 8.84 21.71
C THR A 159 -1.30 7.55 22.52
N THR A 160 -2.46 6.93 22.43
CA THR A 160 -2.80 5.67 23.11
C THR A 160 -3.07 4.56 22.09
N GLU A 161 -3.33 3.34 22.55
CA GLU A 161 -3.75 2.26 21.65
C GLU A 161 -5.03 2.62 20.89
N LEU A 162 -5.97 3.32 21.54
CA LEU A 162 -7.27 3.67 20.98
C LEU A 162 -7.15 4.52 19.71
N ASP A 163 -6.18 5.44 19.66
CA ASP A 163 -6.05 6.44 18.61
C ASP A 163 -4.74 6.35 17.81
N ARG A 164 -3.89 5.34 18.06
CA ARG A 164 -2.61 5.17 17.34
C ARG A 164 -2.80 5.10 15.83
N ALA A 165 -3.66 4.20 15.36
CA ALA A 165 -3.93 4.04 13.93
C ALA A 165 -4.48 5.33 13.30
N PHE A 166 -5.25 6.11 14.06
CA PHE A 166 -5.76 7.40 13.61
C PHE A 166 -4.65 8.45 13.51
N GLN A 167 -3.76 8.56 14.51
CA GLN A 167 -2.61 9.48 14.47
C GLN A 167 -1.63 9.14 13.35
N GLU A 168 -1.41 7.86 13.09
CA GLU A 168 -0.62 7.37 11.97
C GLU A 168 -1.27 7.76 10.64
N MET A 169 -2.56 7.46 10.47
CA MET A 169 -3.31 7.84 9.27
C MET A 169 -3.26 9.36 9.02
N LEU A 170 -3.48 10.20 10.04
CA LEU A 170 -3.41 11.66 9.91
C LEU A 170 -2.02 12.12 9.47
N THR A 171 -0.97 11.59 10.08
CA THR A 171 0.42 11.96 9.74
C THR A 171 0.76 11.56 8.31
N THR A 172 0.43 10.33 7.92
CA THR A 172 0.71 9.78 6.59
C THR A 172 -0.09 10.51 5.50
N TRP A 173 -1.40 10.61 5.64
CA TRP A 173 -2.27 11.04 4.55
C TRP A 173 -2.51 12.54 4.51
N CYS A 174 -2.83 13.17 5.64
CA CYS A 174 -3.03 14.61 5.65
C CYS A 174 -1.71 15.33 5.36
N TRP A 175 -0.67 15.03 6.15
CA TRP A 175 0.59 15.76 6.05
C TRP A 175 1.49 15.23 4.93
N GLY A 176 1.72 13.91 4.88
CA GLY A 176 2.58 13.30 3.87
C GLY A 176 2.00 13.36 2.46
N ALA A 177 0.79 12.81 2.29
CA ALA A 177 0.19 12.62 0.96
C ALA A 177 -0.42 13.89 0.36
N VAL A 178 -1.06 14.75 1.17
CA VAL A 178 -1.80 15.92 0.66
C VAL A 178 -1.01 17.21 0.79
N TRP A 179 -0.55 17.57 2.01
CA TRP A 179 0.23 18.80 2.23
C TRP A 179 1.59 18.76 1.53
N GLY A 180 2.16 17.56 1.31
CA GLY A 180 3.39 17.37 0.54
C GLY A 180 3.26 17.57 -0.97
N ARG A 181 2.06 17.67 -1.56
CA ARG A 181 1.95 17.75 -3.03
C ARG A 181 2.49 19.08 -3.58
N PRO A 182 3.22 19.07 -4.71
CA PRO A 182 3.87 20.28 -5.25
C PRO A 182 2.90 21.31 -5.82
N GLY A 183 1.64 20.92 -6.12
CA GLY A 183 0.70 21.79 -6.85
C GLY A 183 0.30 23.08 -6.13
N LEU A 184 0.35 23.15 -4.79
CA LEU A 184 0.09 24.38 -4.04
C LEU A 184 1.15 24.57 -2.93
N PRO A 185 1.74 25.77 -2.80
CA PRO A 185 2.64 26.10 -1.70
C PRO A 185 1.94 25.98 -0.33
N ARG A 186 2.72 25.70 0.72
CA ARG A 186 2.20 25.56 2.11
C ARG A 186 1.44 26.80 2.58
N ARG A 187 1.90 28.00 2.23
CA ARG A 187 1.23 29.28 2.50
C ARG A 187 -0.20 29.32 1.95
N THR A 188 -0.38 28.94 0.69
CA THR A 188 -1.70 28.88 0.04
C THR A 188 -2.60 27.83 0.70
N ARG A 189 -2.04 26.66 1.05
CA ARG A 189 -2.79 25.62 1.77
C ARG A 189 -3.26 26.10 3.13
N SER A 190 -2.44 26.86 3.86
CA SER A 190 -2.83 27.49 5.12
C SER A 190 -4.02 28.43 4.95
N LEU A 191 -4.01 29.32 3.96
CA LEU A 191 -5.13 30.22 3.67
C LEU A 191 -6.44 29.44 3.41
N LEU A 192 -6.38 28.40 2.57
CA LEU A 192 -7.53 27.54 2.28
C LEU A 192 -8.02 26.82 3.53
N ASN A 193 -7.11 26.32 4.37
CA ASN A 193 -7.48 25.61 5.58
C ASN A 193 -8.15 26.54 6.60
N LEU A 194 -7.68 27.78 6.75
CA LEU A 194 -8.33 28.79 7.59
C LEU A 194 -9.77 29.06 7.14
N ALA A 195 -9.98 29.20 5.82
CA ALA A 195 -11.31 29.42 5.25
C ALA A 195 -12.25 28.23 5.55
N MET A 196 -11.79 27.00 5.30
CA MET A 196 -12.58 25.78 5.52
C MET A 196 -12.90 25.57 7.00
N LEU A 197 -11.92 25.70 7.89
CA LEU A 197 -12.12 25.49 9.33
C LEU A 197 -13.05 26.55 9.94
N ALA A 198 -12.94 27.81 9.49
CA ALA A 198 -13.85 28.87 9.90
C ALA A 198 -15.28 28.63 9.39
N ALA A 199 -15.44 28.26 8.12
CA ALA A 199 -16.75 27.99 7.52
C ALA A 199 -17.46 26.78 8.16
N LEU A 200 -16.71 25.75 8.55
CA LEU A 200 -17.24 24.53 9.15
C LEU A 200 -17.40 24.60 10.69
N GLY A 201 -16.97 25.70 11.33
CA GLY A 201 -17.07 25.86 12.79
C GLY A 201 -16.10 25.00 13.60
N HIS A 202 -14.99 24.55 13.00
CA HIS A 202 -13.97 23.73 13.67
C HIS A 202 -12.98 24.60 14.46
N HIS A 203 -13.46 25.21 15.54
CA HIS A 203 -12.79 26.31 16.25
C HIS A 203 -11.44 25.93 16.89
N GLU A 204 -11.33 24.75 17.48
CA GLU A 204 -10.07 24.28 18.12
C GLU A 204 -8.97 24.10 17.07
N GLU A 205 -9.31 23.48 15.93
CA GLU A 205 -8.40 23.32 14.80
C GLU A 205 -8.07 24.68 14.15
N LEU A 206 -9.04 25.61 14.09
CA LEU A 206 -8.80 26.95 13.57
C LEU A 206 -7.72 27.68 14.39
N LYS A 207 -7.79 27.64 15.73
CA LYS A 207 -6.77 28.23 16.62
C LYS A 207 -5.38 27.66 16.34
N LEU A 208 -5.29 26.34 16.18
CA LEU A 208 -4.05 25.64 15.85
C LEU A 208 -3.50 26.05 14.47
N HIS A 209 -4.36 26.10 13.45
CA HIS A 209 -3.96 26.40 12.08
C HIS A 209 -3.66 27.88 11.83
N ILE A 210 -4.16 28.81 12.65
CA ILE A 210 -3.74 30.22 12.62
C ILE A 210 -2.25 30.32 12.97
N ARG A 211 -1.79 29.65 14.04
CA ARG A 211 -0.35 29.58 14.37
C ARG A 211 0.46 28.99 13.22
N GLY A 212 -0.04 27.91 12.61
CA GLY A 212 0.63 27.29 11.46
C GLY A 212 0.65 28.15 10.20
N ALA A 213 -0.39 28.97 9.97
CA ALA A 213 -0.43 29.92 8.87
C ALA A 213 0.64 31.00 9.03
N LEU A 214 0.82 31.54 10.24
CA LEU A 214 1.87 32.51 10.54
C LEU A 214 3.27 31.92 10.26
N ARG A 215 3.53 30.67 10.67
CA ARG A 215 4.81 29.97 10.38
C ARG A 215 5.05 29.77 8.88
N ASN A 216 3.98 29.56 8.11
CA ASN A 216 4.05 29.45 6.65
C ASN A 216 4.11 30.82 5.94
N GLY A 217 4.24 31.94 6.69
CA GLY A 217 4.40 33.29 6.13
C GLY A 217 3.08 33.94 5.68
N VAL A 218 1.94 33.51 6.23
CA VAL A 218 0.68 34.25 6.08
C VAL A 218 0.66 35.40 7.09
N SER A 219 0.36 36.61 6.64
CA SER A 219 0.30 37.78 7.52
C SER A 219 -1.05 37.90 8.26
N GLU A 220 -1.08 38.67 9.36
CA GLU A 220 -2.32 39.00 10.06
C GLU A 220 -3.37 39.65 9.14
N ALA A 221 -2.92 40.55 8.24
CA ALA A 221 -3.80 41.19 7.27
C ALA A 221 -4.46 40.17 6.33
N GLU A 222 -3.69 39.19 5.84
CA GLU A 222 -4.22 38.14 4.96
C GLU A 222 -5.17 37.19 5.66
N ILE A 223 -4.93 36.89 6.95
CA ILE A 223 -5.89 36.15 7.77
C ILE A 223 -7.21 36.93 7.86
N GLY A 224 -7.13 38.25 8.03
CA GLY A 224 -8.30 39.14 7.99
C GLY A 224 -9.08 39.04 6.69
N GLU A 225 -8.40 39.12 5.55
CA GLU A 225 -9.02 39.00 4.22
C GLU A 225 -9.73 37.66 4.01
N VAL A 226 -9.14 36.55 4.48
CA VAL A 226 -9.80 35.23 4.42
C VAL A 226 -11.12 35.25 5.21
N PHE A 227 -11.14 35.84 6.40
CA PHE A 227 -12.36 35.86 7.21
C PHE A 227 -13.42 36.85 6.72
N LEU A 228 -13.03 37.91 6.02
CA LEU A 228 -13.98 38.73 5.26
C LEU A 228 -14.66 37.90 4.16
N GLN A 229 -13.89 37.08 3.42
CA GLN A 229 -14.45 36.14 2.44
C GLN A 229 -15.40 35.14 3.11
N VAL A 230 -15.04 34.59 4.27
CA VAL A 230 -15.91 33.69 5.05
C VAL A 230 -17.21 34.38 5.45
N ALA A 231 -17.18 35.67 5.81
CA ALA A 231 -18.40 36.41 6.17
C ALA A 231 -19.42 36.45 5.03
N VAL A 232 -18.94 36.62 3.78
CA VAL A 232 -19.77 36.69 2.58
C VAL A 232 -20.32 35.32 2.18
N TYR A 233 -19.50 34.27 2.21
CA TYR A 233 -19.86 32.97 1.65
C TYR A 233 -20.36 31.93 2.67
N ALA A 234 -19.95 32.04 3.93
CA ALA A 234 -20.35 31.14 5.02
C ALA A 234 -21.10 31.86 6.15
N GLY A 235 -21.27 33.18 6.04
CA GLY A 235 -22.08 33.99 6.94
C GLY A 235 -21.28 34.74 8.01
N VAL A 236 -21.79 35.94 8.34
CA VAL A 236 -21.22 36.84 9.35
C VAL A 236 -20.99 36.17 10.71
N PRO A 237 -21.87 35.29 11.24
CA PRO A 237 -21.63 34.61 12.52
C PRO A 237 -20.37 33.73 12.53
N ALA A 238 -20.08 33.02 11.43
CA ALA A 238 -18.87 32.19 11.31
C ALA A 238 -17.61 33.07 11.32
N ALA A 239 -17.62 34.17 10.55
CA ALA A 239 -16.53 35.12 10.51
C ALA A 239 -16.31 35.83 11.87
N ASN A 240 -17.37 36.24 12.57
CA ASN A 240 -17.25 36.84 13.91
C ASN A 240 -16.52 35.91 14.89
N THR A 241 -16.85 34.62 14.84
CA THR A 241 -16.19 33.61 15.67
C THR A 241 -14.73 33.43 15.25
N ALA A 242 -14.45 33.36 13.95
CA ALA A 242 -13.08 33.26 13.43
C ALA A 242 -12.21 34.47 13.82
N PHE A 243 -12.73 35.70 13.69
CA PHE A 243 -12.02 36.92 14.12
C PHE A 243 -11.76 36.95 15.63
N ARG A 244 -12.70 36.47 16.46
CA ARG A 244 -12.47 36.35 17.91
C ARG A 244 -11.31 35.40 18.19
N ILE A 245 -11.32 34.21 17.59
CA ILE A 245 -10.27 33.19 17.77
C ILE A 245 -8.92 33.72 17.26
N ALA A 246 -8.89 34.44 16.15
CA ALA A 246 -7.67 35.02 15.61
C ALA A 246 -7.08 36.09 16.51
N LYS A 247 -7.88 37.04 17.01
CA LYS A 247 -7.42 38.05 17.95
C LYS A 247 -6.82 37.44 19.21
N GLU A 248 -7.45 36.39 19.75
CA GLU A 248 -6.94 35.66 20.90
C GLU A 248 -5.59 34.98 20.57
N THR A 249 -5.54 34.24 19.46
CA THR A 249 -4.34 33.51 19.02
C THR A 249 -3.17 34.44 18.74
N LEU A 250 -3.40 35.56 18.07
CA LEU A 250 -2.37 36.55 17.74
C LEU A 250 -1.79 37.21 18.99
N ARG A 251 -2.64 37.51 19.98
CA ARG A 251 -2.18 38.02 21.28
C ARG A 251 -1.30 37.00 22.02
N GLU A 252 -1.69 35.73 22.03
CA GLU A 252 -0.88 34.66 22.63
C GLU A 252 0.48 34.53 21.94
N VAL A 253 0.51 34.50 20.61
CA VAL A 253 1.76 34.41 19.82
C VAL A 253 2.67 35.62 20.07
N ALA A 254 2.10 36.83 20.14
CA ALA A 254 2.87 38.03 20.45
C ALA A 254 3.45 37.99 21.87
N ALA A 255 2.69 37.51 22.86
CA ALA A 255 3.16 37.36 24.23
C ALA A 255 4.27 36.30 24.36
N GLU A 256 4.15 35.16 23.66
CA GLU A 256 5.18 34.12 23.58
C GLU A 256 6.48 34.66 22.99
N ALA A 257 6.40 35.45 21.91
CA ALA A 257 7.57 36.07 21.28
C ALA A 257 8.25 37.10 22.20
N ALA A 258 7.48 37.89 22.95
CA ALA A 258 8.02 38.86 23.90
C ALA A 258 8.70 38.18 25.11
N GLY A 259 8.15 37.06 25.59
CA GLY A 259 8.74 36.28 26.68
C GLY A 259 10.02 35.54 26.30
N ALA A 260 10.13 35.07 25.06
CA ALA A 260 11.33 34.40 24.54
C ALA A 260 12.52 35.36 24.33
N GLY A 261 12.26 36.67 24.20
CA GLY A 261 13.29 37.71 24.07
C GLY A 261 13.89 38.20 25.40
N ALA A 262 13.40 37.73 26.54
CA ALA A 262 13.86 38.10 27.88
C ALA A 262 14.80 37.03 28.46
N GLU A 263 15.97 36.83 27.85
CA GLU A 263 17.07 36.09 28.48
C GLU A 263 17.70 36.96 29.59
N PRO A 264 17.96 36.45 30.80
CA PRO A 264 18.47 37.27 31.89
C PRO A 264 19.90 37.76 31.59
N PRO A 265 20.28 38.98 32.03
CA PRO A 265 21.65 39.44 31.90
C PRO A 265 22.55 38.55 32.77
N ARG A 266 23.70 38.17 32.19
CA ARG A 266 24.71 37.31 32.79
C ARG A 266 25.18 37.77 34.16
#